data_AF-A0AAD3D9G4-F1
#
_entry.id   AF-A0AAD3D9G4-F1
#
_cell.length_a   1.000
_cell.length_b   1.000
_cell.length_c   1.000
_cell.angle_alpha   90.00
_cell.angle_beta   90.00
_cell.angle_gamma   90.00
#
_symmetry.space_group_name_H-M   'P 1'
#
loop_
_entity.id
_entity.type
_entity.pdbx_description
1 polymer ?
#
loop_
_entity_poly.entity_id
_entity_poly.type
_entity_poly.pdbx_seq_one_letter_code
_entity_poly.pdbx_strand_id
1 'polypeptide(L)'
;MIGNATKRVNLAHLIDEMEKQQEIAFKLENMNNENMEEVKRKELVNKARKECMELLKEHLDGFLLNSPDAVYEDWIKHLHPDNVDEEDDDRILVDHRFYQEDSDHRKMWNEKMEEIDCVERIVDSRHILLPHN
;
A
#
# COMPACT_ATOMS: atom_id res chain seq x y z
N MET A 1 55.84 -33.35 32.51
CA MET A 1 54.81 -33.75 31.53
C MET A 1 53.57 -32.85 31.65
N ILE A 2 53.61 -31.60 31.16
CA ILE A 2 52.46 -30.65 31.29
C ILE A 2 51.94 -30.15 29.91
N GLY A 3 52.71 -30.31 28.82
CA GLY A 3 52.38 -29.70 27.51
C GLY A 3 51.27 -30.35 26.67
N ASN A 4 50.83 -31.57 26.98
CA ASN A 4 49.77 -32.26 26.21
C ASN A 4 48.35 -31.97 26.71
N ALA A 5 48.19 -31.67 28.00
CA ALA A 5 46.89 -31.37 28.60
C ALA A 5 46.40 -29.96 28.19
N THR A 6 47.29 -28.97 28.20
CA THR A 6 46.97 -27.58 27.81
C THR A 6 46.63 -27.43 26.32
N LYS A 7 47.27 -28.20 25.42
CA LYS A 7 46.91 -28.22 23.99
C LYS A 7 45.52 -28.85 23.73
N ARG A 8 45.16 -29.91 24.45
CA ARG A 8 43.83 -30.54 24.35
C ARG A 8 42.70 -29.61 24.82
N VAL A 9 42.92 -28.90 25.92
CA VAL A 9 41.93 -27.93 26.45
C VAL A 9 41.72 -26.77 25.47
N ASN A 10 42.78 -26.31 24.80
CA ASN A 10 42.70 -25.23 23.82
C ASN A 10 41.92 -25.66 22.54
N LEU A 11 42.12 -26.90 22.10
CA LEU A 11 41.41 -27.45 20.94
C LEU A 11 39.91 -27.67 21.23
N ALA A 12 39.56 -28.18 22.41
CA ALA A 12 38.15 -28.37 22.78
C ALA A 12 37.39 -27.04 22.82
N HIS A 13 37.99 -26.01 23.42
CA HIS A 13 37.39 -24.68 23.47
C HIS A 13 37.21 -24.06 22.07
N LEU A 14 38.19 -24.26 21.17
CA LEU A 14 38.09 -23.81 19.79
C LEU A 14 36.96 -24.52 19.03
N ILE A 15 36.77 -25.82 19.25
CA ILE A 15 35.67 -26.59 18.65
C ILE A 15 34.32 -26.06 19.14
N ASP A 16 34.16 -25.88 20.46
CA ASP A 16 32.92 -25.35 21.03
C ASP A 16 32.58 -23.94 20.49
N GLU A 17 33.60 -23.09 20.32
CA GLU A 17 33.44 -21.75 19.76
C GLU A 17 33.06 -21.81 18.28
N MET A 18 33.70 -22.69 17.50
CA MET A 18 33.36 -22.89 16.08
C MET A 18 31.94 -23.43 15.90
N GLU A 19 31.50 -24.35 16.76
CA GLU A 19 30.12 -24.87 16.73
C GLU A 19 29.09 -23.77 17.03
N LYS A 20 29.36 -22.92 18.03
CA LYS A 20 28.50 -21.74 18.30
C LYS A 20 28.47 -20.77 17.12
N GLN A 21 29.62 -20.51 16.50
CA GLN A 21 29.68 -19.63 15.34
C GLN A 21 28.93 -20.21 14.14
N GLN A 22 28.98 -21.52 13.93
CA GLN A 22 28.19 -22.20 12.90
C GLN A 22 26.70 -22.10 13.19
N GLU A 23 26.27 -22.29 14.44
CA GLU A 23 24.86 -22.15 14.83
C GLU A 23 24.36 -20.71 14.60
N ILE A 24 25.17 -19.71 14.96
CA ILE A 24 24.86 -18.30 14.70
C ILE A 24 24.76 -18.02 13.19
N ALA A 25 25.72 -18.52 12.40
CA ALA A 25 25.73 -18.33 10.96
C ALA A 25 24.47 -18.95 10.32
N PHE A 26 24.08 -20.14 10.73
CA PHE A 26 22.86 -20.80 10.25
C PHE A 26 21.60 -20.01 10.60
N LYS A 27 21.50 -19.50 11.84
CA LYS A 27 20.38 -18.65 12.25
C LYS A 27 20.31 -17.35 11.44
N LEU A 28 21.45 -16.71 11.20
CA LEU A 28 21.52 -15.49 10.40
C LEU A 28 21.14 -15.75 8.94
N GLU A 29 21.59 -16.86 8.36
CA GLU A 29 21.21 -17.26 7.01
C GLU A 29 19.70 -17.48 6.90
N ASN A 30 19.10 -18.19 7.86
CA ASN A 30 17.66 -18.41 7.88
C ASN A 30 16.87 -17.10 8.01
N MET A 31 17.25 -16.24 8.96
CA MET A 31 16.64 -14.91 9.12
C MET A 31 16.80 -14.05 7.86
N ASN A 32 17.96 -14.11 7.21
CA ASN A 32 18.19 -13.37 5.98
C ASN A 32 17.29 -13.88 4.86
N ASN A 33 17.13 -15.20 4.72
CA ASN A 33 16.23 -15.77 3.72
C ASN A 33 14.77 -15.36 3.97
N GLU A 34 14.30 -15.46 5.20
CA GLU A 34 12.94 -15.01 5.60
C GLU A 34 12.73 -13.52 5.29
N ASN A 35 13.71 -12.67 5.62
CA ASN A 35 13.67 -11.24 5.31
C ASN A 35 13.62 -10.98 3.80
N MET A 36 14.42 -11.69 3.00
CA MET A 36 14.39 -11.55 1.55
C MET A 36 13.03 -11.97 0.97
N GLU A 37 12.44 -13.04 1.48
CA GLU A 37 11.10 -13.48 1.07
C GLU A 37 10.02 -12.46 1.42
N GLU A 38 10.12 -11.85 2.61
CA GLU A 38 9.22 -10.76 3.00
C GLU A 38 9.36 -9.52 2.11
N VAL A 39 10.60 -9.13 1.78
CA VAL A 39 10.86 -8.01 0.86
C VAL A 39 10.23 -8.29 -0.51
N LYS A 40 10.47 -9.47 -1.09
CA LYS A 40 9.86 -9.86 -2.38
C LYS A 40 8.34 -9.83 -2.35
N ARG A 41 7.74 -10.29 -1.25
CA ARG A 41 6.28 -10.26 -1.06
C ARG A 41 5.74 -8.82 -1.05
N LYS A 42 6.41 -7.93 -0.32
CA LYS A 42 6.05 -6.50 -0.27
C LYS A 42 6.22 -5.83 -1.62
N GLU A 43 7.30 -6.13 -2.34
CA GLU A 43 7.53 -5.61 -3.70
C GLU A 43 6.42 -6.02 -4.67
N LEU A 44 5.98 -7.28 -4.61
CA LEU A 44 4.90 -7.78 -5.46
C LEU A 44 3.56 -7.06 -5.19
N VAL A 45 3.21 -6.90 -3.90
CA VAL A 45 2.01 -6.15 -3.50
C VAL A 45 2.10 -4.68 -3.94
N ASN A 46 3.24 -4.04 -3.72
CA ASN A 46 3.46 -2.66 -4.11
C ASN A 46 3.36 -2.46 -5.62
N LYS A 47 3.91 -3.40 -6.41
CA LYS A 47 3.83 -3.36 -7.87
C LYS A 47 2.38 -3.48 -8.35
N ALA A 48 1.64 -4.46 -7.84
CA ALA A 48 0.23 -4.64 -8.19
C ALA A 48 -0.61 -3.40 -7.83
N ARG A 49 -0.40 -2.83 -6.64
CA ARG A 49 -1.06 -1.58 -6.23
C ARG A 49 -0.73 -0.44 -7.18
N LYS A 50 0.54 -0.27 -7.55
CA LYS A 50 0.97 0.79 -8.47
C LYS A 50 0.29 0.64 -9.84
N GLU A 51 0.31 -0.56 -10.41
CA GLU A 51 -0.33 -0.84 -11.70
C GLU A 51 -1.83 -0.53 -11.66
N CYS A 52 -2.52 -0.89 -10.57
CA CYS A 52 -3.93 -0.54 -10.39
C CYS A 52 -4.16 0.97 -10.35
N MET A 53 -3.29 1.73 -9.66
CA MET A 53 -3.41 3.19 -9.58
C MET A 53 -3.14 3.89 -10.91
N GLU A 54 -2.18 3.40 -11.70
CA GLU A 54 -1.94 3.94 -13.05
C GLU A 54 -3.16 3.72 -13.95
N LEU A 55 -3.79 2.53 -13.91
CA LEU A 55 -5.01 2.26 -14.66
C LEU A 55 -6.17 3.20 -14.28
N LEU A 56 -6.32 3.49 -12.98
CA LEU A 56 -7.32 4.45 -12.51
C LEU A 56 -7.02 5.87 -13.02
N LYS A 57 -5.75 6.27 -13.04
CA LYS A 57 -5.33 7.59 -13.54
C LYS A 57 -5.62 7.72 -15.04
N GLU A 58 -5.25 6.72 -15.83
CA GLU A 58 -5.55 6.67 -17.27
C GLU A 58 -7.07 6.74 -17.53
N HIS A 59 -7.86 6.04 -16.72
CA HIS A 59 -9.30 6.11 -16.81
C HIS A 59 -9.82 7.52 -16.49
N LEU A 60 -9.32 8.18 -15.44
CA LEU A 60 -9.70 9.55 -15.09
C LEU A 60 -9.39 10.52 -16.23
N ASP A 61 -8.18 10.43 -16.80
CA ASP A 61 -7.76 11.26 -17.93
C ASP A 61 -8.68 11.05 -19.15
N GLY A 62 -8.97 9.79 -19.48
CA GLY A 62 -9.90 9.46 -20.57
C GLY A 62 -11.33 9.91 -20.31
N PHE A 63 -11.79 9.82 -19.07
CA PHE A 63 -13.12 10.27 -18.65
C PHE A 63 -13.25 11.79 -18.82
N LEU A 64 -12.31 12.57 -18.29
CA LEU A 64 -12.32 14.04 -18.41
C LEU A 64 -12.17 14.53 -19.85
N LEU A 65 -11.46 13.78 -20.71
CA LEU A 65 -11.41 14.09 -22.13
C LEU A 65 -12.79 13.99 -22.81
N ASN A 66 -13.60 13.01 -22.41
CA ASN A 66 -14.94 12.79 -22.95
C ASN A 66 -16.02 13.63 -22.26
N SER A 67 -15.78 14.06 -21.02
CA SER A 67 -16.73 14.80 -20.20
C SER A 67 -15.99 15.86 -19.37
N PRO A 68 -15.56 16.97 -20.00
CA PRO A 68 -14.70 17.96 -19.35
C PRO A 68 -15.38 18.64 -18.17
N ASP A 69 -16.70 18.77 -18.18
CA ASP A 69 -17.49 19.44 -17.15
C ASP A 69 -18.04 18.49 -16.06
N ALA A 70 -17.71 17.19 -16.11
CA ALA A 70 -18.22 16.20 -15.16
C ALA A 70 -17.77 16.46 -13.72
N VAL A 71 -18.56 16.07 -12.72
CA VAL A 71 -18.15 16.19 -11.32
C VAL A 71 -17.52 14.89 -10.80
N TYR A 72 -16.96 14.94 -9.60
CA TYR A 72 -16.34 13.78 -8.95
C TYR A 72 -17.31 12.60 -8.87
N GLU A 73 -18.56 12.87 -8.50
CA GLU A 73 -19.62 11.88 -8.37
C GLU A 73 -19.95 11.19 -9.70
N ASP A 74 -19.88 11.91 -10.83
CA ASP A 74 -20.06 11.32 -12.16
C ASP A 74 -18.94 10.34 -12.48
N TRP A 75 -17.70 10.68 -12.13
CA TRP A 75 -16.56 9.80 -12.33
C TRP A 75 -16.65 8.56 -11.46
N ILE A 76 -17.02 8.69 -10.18
CA ILE A 76 -17.22 7.55 -9.29
C ILE A 76 -18.36 6.65 -9.80
N LYS A 77 -19.47 7.24 -10.26
CA LYS A 77 -20.57 6.48 -10.87
C LYS A 77 -20.12 5.69 -12.10
N HIS A 78 -19.28 6.28 -12.93
CA HIS A 78 -18.74 5.60 -14.10
C HIS A 78 -17.79 4.44 -13.71
N LEU A 79 -16.99 4.62 -12.65
CA LEU A 79 -16.00 3.64 -12.22
C LEU A 79 -16.60 2.51 -11.35
N HIS A 80 -17.52 2.86 -10.46
CA HIS A 80 -18.17 1.98 -9.49
C HIS A 80 -19.69 2.21 -9.49
N PRO A 81 -20.41 1.76 -10.53
CA PRO A 81 -21.85 1.99 -10.63
C PRO A 81 -22.63 1.35 -9.47
N ASP A 82 -22.11 0.26 -8.89
CA ASP A 82 -22.73 -0.44 -7.75
C ASP A 82 -22.57 0.31 -6.41
N ASN A 83 -21.74 1.36 -6.37
CA ASN A 83 -21.46 2.15 -5.17
C ASN A 83 -22.17 3.51 -5.18
N VAL A 84 -23.15 3.64 -6.07
CA VAL A 84 -23.94 4.83 -6.28
C VAL A 84 -25.41 4.47 -6.18
N ASP A 85 -26.09 5.06 -5.20
CA ASP A 85 -27.54 5.03 -5.16
C ASP A 85 -28.08 6.21 -5.99
N GLU A 86 -28.89 5.89 -6.99
CA GLU A 86 -29.70 6.88 -7.70
C GLU A 86 -30.97 7.13 -6.87
N GLU A 87 -30.99 8.21 -6.09
CA GLU A 87 -32.23 8.64 -5.43
C GLU A 87 -33.19 9.27 -6.43
N ASP A 88 -34.50 9.22 -6.13
CA ASP A 88 -35.60 9.74 -6.98
C ASP A 88 -35.50 11.25 -7.33
N ASP A 89 -34.58 12.01 -6.72
CA ASP A 89 -34.40 13.48 -6.89
C ASP A 89 -33.16 13.84 -7.76
N ASP A 90 -32.74 12.96 -8.66
CA ASP A 90 -31.55 13.13 -9.55
C ASP A 90 -30.23 13.37 -8.79
N ARG A 91 -30.18 13.07 -7.48
CA ARG A 91 -28.97 13.17 -6.67
C ARG A 91 -28.21 11.85 -6.67
N ILE A 92 -26.96 11.91 -7.10
CA ILE A 92 -26.03 10.80 -7.06
C ILE A 92 -25.52 10.66 -5.62
N LEU A 93 -25.94 9.62 -4.91
CA LEU A 93 -25.43 9.32 -3.58
C LEU A 93 -24.28 8.32 -3.70
N VAL A 94 -23.05 8.84 -3.74
CA VAL A 94 -21.83 8.01 -3.71
C VAL A 94 -21.57 7.53 -2.27
N ASP A 95 -21.18 6.26 -2.13
CA ASP A 95 -20.76 5.69 -0.85
C ASP A 95 -19.73 6.59 -0.13
N HIS A 96 -20.00 6.89 1.14
CA HIS A 96 -19.18 7.76 1.98
C HIS A 96 -17.69 7.39 2.03
N ARG A 97 -17.33 6.11 1.80
CA ARG A 97 -15.94 5.64 1.77
C ARG A 97 -15.10 6.38 0.72
N PHE A 98 -15.73 6.84 -0.36
CA PHE A 98 -15.05 7.62 -1.40
C PHE A 98 -14.72 9.05 -0.96
N TYR A 99 -15.27 9.54 0.16
CA TYR A 99 -14.97 10.87 0.71
C TYR A 99 -14.06 10.84 1.94
N GLN A 100 -13.52 9.67 2.32
CA GLN A 100 -12.60 9.61 3.45
C GLN A 100 -11.29 10.34 3.15
N GLU A 101 -10.59 10.76 4.20
CA GLU A 101 -9.31 11.48 4.08
C GLU A 101 -8.30 10.68 3.25
N ASP A 102 -8.28 9.37 3.46
CA ASP A 102 -7.36 8.42 2.83
C ASP A 102 -7.82 7.87 1.48
N SER A 103 -9.03 8.22 1.01
CA SER A 103 -9.58 7.80 -0.30
C SER A 103 -8.64 8.13 -1.46
N ASP A 104 -8.09 7.09 -2.09
CA ASP A 104 -7.21 7.24 -3.25
C ASP A 104 -7.92 7.90 -4.44
N HIS A 105 -9.21 7.61 -4.64
CA HIS A 105 -10.01 8.23 -5.71
C HIS A 105 -10.13 9.74 -5.51
N ARG A 106 -10.47 10.18 -4.29
CA ARG A 106 -10.61 11.61 -3.97
C ARG A 106 -9.29 12.35 -4.16
N LYS A 107 -8.19 11.77 -3.65
CA LYS A 107 -6.85 12.35 -3.81
C LYS A 107 -6.49 12.47 -5.29
N MET A 108 -6.70 11.41 -6.07
CA MET A 108 -6.42 11.39 -7.50
C MET A 108 -7.24 12.43 -8.28
N TRP A 109 -8.53 12.56 -7.97
CA TRP A 109 -9.37 13.60 -8.55
C TRP A 109 -8.85 15.00 -8.22
N ASN A 110 -8.57 15.27 -6.95
CA ASN A 110 -8.11 16.58 -6.51
C ASN A 110 -6.76 16.95 -7.11
N GLU A 111 -5.80 16.02 -7.12
CA GLU A 111 -4.52 16.19 -7.80
C GLU A 111 -4.73 16.56 -9.28
N LYS A 112 -5.68 15.90 -9.95
CA LYS A 112 -5.99 16.21 -11.34
C LYS A 112 -6.62 17.59 -11.52
N MET A 113 -7.54 17.98 -10.64
CA MET A 113 -8.17 19.31 -10.66
C MET A 113 -7.14 20.43 -10.40
N GLU A 114 -6.18 20.19 -9.52
CA GLU A 114 -5.03 21.08 -9.30
C GLU A 114 -4.13 21.18 -10.55
N GLU A 115 -3.83 20.06 -11.22
CA GLU A 115 -3.04 20.05 -12.46
C GLU A 115 -3.68 20.89 -13.59
N ILE A 116 -5.01 20.94 -13.66
CA ILE A 116 -5.76 21.67 -14.70
C ILE A 116 -6.31 23.03 -14.24
N ASP A 117 -5.95 23.49 -13.03
CA ASP A 117 -6.38 24.77 -12.43
C ASP A 117 -7.91 24.91 -12.27
N CYS A 118 -8.61 23.80 -12.04
CA CYS A 118 -10.06 23.73 -11.75
C CYS A 118 -10.33 23.55 -10.24
N VAL A 119 -9.84 24.49 -9.42
CA VAL A 119 -9.92 24.37 -7.96
C VAL A 119 -11.35 24.32 -7.41
N GLU A 120 -12.33 24.83 -8.16
CA GLU A 120 -13.75 24.81 -7.81
C GLU A 120 -14.36 23.39 -7.80
N ARG A 121 -13.67 22.41 -8.39
CA ARG A 121 -14.10 21.01 -8.47
C ARG A 121 -13.38 20.09 -7.48
N ILE A 122 -12.54 20.65 -6.60
CA ILE A 122 -11.87 19.90 -5.53
C ILE A 122 -12.92 19.41 -4.51
N VAL A 123 -12.75 18.17 -4.05
CA VAL A 123 -13.66 17.52 -3.10
C VAL A 123 -13.01 17.36 -1.73
N ASP A 124 -13.65 17.96 -0.73
CA ASP A 124 -13.24 17.85 0.67
C ASP A 124 -13.49 16.45 1.24
N SER A 125 -12.65 16.06 2.20
CA SER A 125 -12.89 14.85 2.98
C SER A 125 -14.09 15.03 3.90
N ARG A 126 -14.95 14.02 4.01
CA ARG A 126 -16.09 14.00 4.93
C ARG A 126 -15.80 13.03 6.06
N HIS A 127 -15.73 13.55 7.28
CA HIS A 127 -15.70 12.71 8.48
C HIS A 127 -17.13 12.37 8.88
N ILE A 128 -17.55 11.13 8.69
CA ILE A 128 -18.76 10.64 9.37
C ILE A 128 -18.36 10.35 10.81
N LEU A 129 -18.76 11.24 11.72
CA LEU A 129 -18.87 10.89 13.14
C LEU A 129 -19.99 9.85 13.24
N LEU A 130 -19.67 8.57 13.12
CA LEU A 130 -20.61 7.52 13.48
C LEU A 130 -20.87 7.66 14.98
N PRO A 131 -22.13 7.81 15.44
CA PRO A 131 -22.41 7.70 16.85
C PRO A 131 -22.06 6.27 17.28
N HIS A 132 -21.14 6.15 18.23
CA HIS A 132 -20.90 4.88 18.90
C HIS A 132 -22.21 4.41 19.54
N ASN A 133 -22.77 3.30 19.06
CA ASN A 133 -23.80 2.53 19.74
C ASN A 133 -23.12 1.41 20.55
#